data_AF-A0A1M6L4X3-F1
#
_entry.id   AF-A0A1M6L4X3-F1
#
_cell.length_a   1.000
_cell.length_b   1.000
_cell.length_c   1.000
_cell.angle_alpha   90.00
_cell.angle_beta   90.00
_cell.angle_gamma   90.00
#
_symmetry.space_group_name_H-M   'P 1'
#
loop_
_entity.id
_entity.type
_entity.pdbx_description
1 polymer ?
#
loop_
_entity_poly.entity_id
_entity_poly.type
_entity_poly.pdbx_seq_one_letter_code
_entity_poly.pdbx_strand_id
1 'polypeptide(L)' 'TTNAIESLNATYRKLNRQRSVFPSDSALLKALYLSTFEATKKWNMPLRNWGQVYGELSIMYEGRLPE' A
#
# COMPACT_ATOMS: atom_id res chain seq x y z
N THR A 1 -2.94 -9.06 8.81
CA THR A 1 -2.69 -8.08 9.89
C THR A 1 -3.34 -6.77 9.49
N THR A 2 -3.82 -5.94 10.44
CA THR A 2 -4.46 -4.65 10.12
C THR A 2 -3.46 -3.57 9.66
N ASN A 3 -2.20 -3.71 10.09
CA ASN A 3 -1.10 -2.79 9.80
C ASN A 3 -0.89 -2.49 8.31
N ALA A 4 -1.18 -3.45 7.41
CA ALA A 4 -0.99 -3.25 5.97
C ALA A 4 -1.82 -2.07 5.42
N ILE A 5 -3.04 -1.88 5.93
CA ILE A 5 -3.94 -0.80 5.51
C ILE A 5 -3.85 0.39 6.48
N GLU A 6 -3.78 0.13 7.78
CA GLU A 6 -3.79 1.18 8.80
C GLU A 6 -2.55 2.08 8.75
N SER A 7 -1.37 1.53 8.44
CA SER A 7 -0.13 2.32 8.33
C SER A 7 -0.18 3.34 7.18
N LEU A 8 -0.78 2.98 6.05
CA LEU A 8 -0.98 3.89 4.93
C LEU A 8 -2.01 4.96 5.28
N ASN A 9 -3.15 4.56 5.87
CA ASN A 9 -4.18 5.51 6.32
C ASN A 9 -3.64 6.50 7.36
N ALA A 10 -2.80 6.06 8.29
CA ALA A 10 -2.13 6.95 9.25
C ALA A 10 -1.22 7.98 8.56
N THR A 11 -0.53 7.58 7.49
CA THR A 11 0.31 8.47 6.67
C THR A 11 -0.53 9.56 6.01
N TYR A 12 -1.66 9.21 5.39
CA TYR A 12 -2.57 10.21 4.81
C TYR A 12 -3.20 11.14 5.84
N ARG A 13 -3.60 10.64 7.01
CA ARG A 13 -4.10 11.50 8.10
C ARG A 13 -3.04 12.49 8.58
N LYS A 14 -1.77 12.07 8.65
CA LYS A 14 -0.66 12.95 9.01
C LYS A 14 -0.47 14.08 7.99
N LEU A 15 -0.56 13.78 6.70
CA LEU A 15 -0.55 14.78 5.62
C LEU A 15 -1.67 15.81 5.81
N ASN A 16 -2.91 15.34 5.99
CA ASN A 16 -4.09 16.19 6.11
C ASN A 16 -4.09 17.06 7.38
N ARG A 17 -3.38 16.64 8.43
CA ARG A 17 -3.18 17.46 9.64
C ARG A 17 -2.34 18.71 9.37
N GLN A 18 -1.42 18.65 8.41
CA GLN A 18 -0.56 19.79 8.03
C GLN A 18 -1.23 20.67 6.97
N ARG A 19 -2.09 20.09 6.13
CA ARG A 19 -2.82 20.79 5.07
C ARG A 19 -4.24 20.23 4.94
N SER A 20 -5.22 20.98 5.44
CA SER A 20 -6.63 20.60 5.42
C SER A 20 -7.41 21.15 4.22
N VAL A 21 -6.89 22.17 3.54
CA VAL A 21 -7.54 22.81 2.38
C VAL A 21 -6.68 22.63 1.13
N PHE A 22 -7.32 22.16 0.06
CA PHE A 22 -6.72 21.99 -1.26
C PHE A 22 -7.44 22.87 -2.28
N PRO A 23 -6.71 23.52 -3.19
CA PRO A 23 -7.30 24.44 -4.17
C PRO A 23 -8.05 23.73 -5.31
N SER A 24 -7.87 22.41 -5.45
CA SER A 24 -8.54 21.57 -6.44
C SER A 24 -8.39 20.09 -6.10
N ASP A 25 -9.23 19.25 -6.70
CA ASP A 25 -9.13 17.79 -6.61
C ASP A 25 -7.79 17.27 -7.16
N SER A 26 -7.27 17.90 -8.21
CA SER A 26 -5.96 17.58 -8.78
C SER A 26 -4.80 17.87 -7.82
N ALA A 27 -4.90 18.94 -7.01
CA ALA A 27 -3.92 19.26 -5.99
C ALA A 27 -3.96 18.25 -4.84
N LEU A 28 -5.16 17.82 -4.42
CA LEU A 28 -5.33 16.75 -3.44
C LEU A 28 -4.75 15.43 -3.95
N LEU A 29 -5.09 15.03 -5.18
CA LEU A 29 -4.60 13.80 -5.80
C LEU A 29 -3.08 13.78 -5.89
N LYS A 30 -2.46 14.89 -6.30
CA LYS A 30 -0.99 15.01 -6.34
C LYS A 30 -0.37 14.84 -4.94
N ALA A 31 -0.96 15.44 -3.91
CA ALA A 31 -0.46 15.33 -2.54
C ALA A 31 -0.57 13.89 -2.01
N LEU A 32 -1.69 13.21 -2.27
CA LEU A 32 -1.87 11.79 -1.95
C LEU A 32 -0.85 10.93 -2.69
N TYR A 33 -0.70 11.11 -4.01
CA TYR A 33 0.27 10.38 -4.82
C TYR A 33 1.70 10.50 -4.27
N LEU A 34 2.16 11.73 -3.98
CA LEU A 34 3.49 11.96 -3.42
C LEU A 34 3.65 11.30 -2.05
N SER A 35 2.62 11.35 -1.20
CA SER A 35 2.63 10.66 0.09
C SER A 35 2.71 9.14 -0.07
N THR A 36 1.97 8.56 -1.02
CA THR A 36 2.03 7.13 -1.32
C THR A 36 3.41 6.76 -1.85
N PHE A 37 3.96 7.55 -2.77
CA PHE A 37 5.28 7.34 -3.35
C PHE A 37 6.39 7.34 -2.29
N GLU A 38 6.35 8.25 -1.32
CA GLU A 38 7.32 8.22 -0.21
C GLU A 38 7.11 7.03 0.73
N ALA A 39 5.86 6.59 0.93
CA ALA A 39 5.57 5.43 1.76
C ALA A 39 6.05 4.11 1.11
N THR A 40 5.83 3.95 -0.19
CA THR A 40 6.20 2.73 -0.94
C THR A 40 7.69 2.51 -1.00
N LYS A 41 8.52 3.56 -0.93
CA LYS A 41 9.99 3.43 -0.82
C LYS A 41 10.43 2.59 0.39
N LYS A 42 9.61 2.51 1.45
CA LYS A 42 9.88 1.72 2.65
C LYS A 42 9.37 0.28 2.55
N TRP A 43 8.60 -0.06 1.51
CA TRP A 43 8.04 -1.40 1.30
C TRP A 43 9.03 -2.29 0.56
N ASN A 44 10.25 -2.41 1.09
CA ASN A 44 11.32 -3.22 0.51
C ASN A 44 11.42 -4.62 1.14
N MET A 45 10.73 -4.86 2.26
CA MET A 45 10.80 -6.14 2.95
C MET A 45 9.90 -7.17 2.27
N PRO A 46 10.42 -8.36 1.94
CA PRO A 46 9.61 -9.44 1.41
C PRO A 46 8.59 -9.91 2.44
N LEU A 47 7.45 -10.40 1.97
CA LEU A 47 6.45 -11.02 2.84
C LEU A 47 7.04 -12.26 3.50
N ARG A 48 6.93 -12.33 4.83
CA ARG A 48 7.39 -13.49 5.60
C ARG A 48 6.61 -14.73 5.16
N ASN A 49 7.33 -15.85 4.98
CA ASN A 49 6.79 -17.14 4.56
C ASN A 49 6.09 -17.13 3.19
N TRP A 50 6.45 -16.19 2.30
CA TRP A 50 5.80 -16.07 0.99
C TRP A 50 5.80 -17.36 0.17
N GLY A 51 6.89 -18.14 0.18
CA GLY A 51 6.96 -19.39 -0.59
C GLY A 51 5.93 -20.44 -0.16
N GLN A 52 5.65 -20.54 1.15
CA GLN A 52 4.61 -21.44 1.64
C GLN A 52 3.22 -20.98 1.21
N VAL A 53 2.93 -19.68 1.41
CA VAL A 53 1.64 -19.08 1.00
C VAL A 53 1.45 -19.21 -0.51
N TYR A 54 2.50 -19.02 -1.30
CA TYR A 54 2.47 -19.20 -2.76
C TYR A 54 2.10 -20.64 -3.12
N GLY A 55 2.72 -21.64 -2.49
CA GLY A 55 2.39 -23.05 -2.71
C GLY A 55 0.93 -23.39 -2.39
N GLU A 56 0.43 -22.89 -1.26
CA GLU A 56 -0.99 -23.04 -0.88
C GLU A 56 -1.92 -22.37 -1.91
N LEU A 57 -1.58 -21.17 -2.39
CA LEU A 57 -2.33 -20.47 -3.43
C LEU A 57 -2.30 -21.21 -4.77
N SER A 58 -1.16 -21.77 -5.19
CA SER A 58 -1.04 -22.53 -6.43
C SER A 58 -1.90 -23.79 -6.43
N ILE A 59 -2.05 -24.46 -5.28
CA ILE A 59 -2.94 -25.62 -5.13
C ILE A 59 -4.41 -25.18 -5.17
N MET A 60 -4.77 -24.11 -4.43
CA MET A 60 -6.15 -23.63 -4.38
C MET A 60 -6.64 -23.05 -5.72
N TYR A 61 -5.73 -22.49 -6.51
CA TYR A 61 -6.04 -21.77 -7.75
C TYR A 61 -5.20 -22.28 -8.92
N GLU A 62 -5.35 -23.57 -9.23
CA GLU A 62 -4.62 -24.23 -10.32
C GLU A 62 -4.79 -23.48 -11.66
N GLY A 63 -3.68 -23.31 -12.40
CA GLY A 63 -3.65 -22.63 -13.70
C GLY A 63 -3.91 -21.11 -13.67
N ARG A 64 -4.01 -20.49 -12.48
CA ARG A 64 -4.21 -19.03 -12.34
C ARG A 64 -2.93 -18.25 -12.05
N LEU A 65 -1.91 -18.92 -11.49
CA LEU A 65 -0.63 -18.31 -11.21
C LEU A 65 0.37 -18.67 -12.31
N PRO A 66 1.24 -17.73 -12.73
CA PRO A 66 2.31 -18.02 -13.68
C PRO A 66 3.29 -19.06 -13.09
N GLU A 67 3.85 -19.90 -13.95
CA GLU A 67 4.96 -20.78 -13.58
C GLU A 67 6.26 -20.00 -13.33
#